data_AF-A0A962XP83-F1
#
_entry.id   AF-A0A962XP83-F1
#
_cell.length_a   1.000
_cell.length_b   1.000
_cell.length_c   1.000
_cell.angle_alpha   90.00
_cell.angle_beta   90.00
_cell.angle_gamma   90.00
#
_symmetry.space_group_name_H-M   'P 1'
#
loop_
_entity.id
_entity.type
_entity.pdbx_description
1 polymer ?
#
loop_
_entity_poly.entity_id
_entity_poly.type
_entity_poly.pdbx_seq_one_letter_code
_entity_poly.pdbx_strand_id
1 'polypeptide(L)'
;TAEDATIADIARNLISKVGSGIDDMTLDYAVETFASHGNINAIDAVIGELPASKLSGLLDSITPELTSAGIMLGTQSSNTYIGDQNDNIYFGLGGNDDLRSHQGNDQLFGDAGNDLLYGGKGDDILHGGSGNDTIYGDPGQDIIYGGKGADNLYGGTEADTFAFSIYDVRTGVDTIHDFNLAEGDKIDISDVLEQYNEGDALSDFARLVTSGTNTLLQVDVDGAENGHTYTTLVTINNVTDLDLNTLVTNGDVIV
;
A
#
# COMPACT_ATOMS: atom_id res chain seq x y z
N THR A 1 3.68 18.79 2.94
CA THR A 1 2.36 19.41 3.17
C THR A 1 2.23 19.84 4.62
N ALA A 2 1.03 20.22 5.10
CA ALA A 2 0.80 20.42 6.53
C ALA A 2 0.94 19.10 7.33
N GLU A 3 0.79 17.94 6.68
CA GLU A 3 1.07 16.62 7.30
C GLU A 3 2.57 16.39 7.55
N ASP A 4 3.43 16.69 6.57
CA ASP A 4 4.91 16.57 6.75
C ASP A 4 5.39 17.41 7.94
N ALA A 5 4.77 18.58 8.17
CA ALA A 5 5.09 19.45 9.30
C ALA A 5 4.69 18.83 10.64
N THR A 6 3.56 18.12 10.69
CA THR A 6 3.00 17.46 11.88
C THR A 6 3.79 16.21 12.26
N ILE A 7 4.16 15.37 11.28
CA ILE A 7 5.03 14.20 11.49
C ILE A 7 6.43 14.65 11.94
N ALA A 8 6.97 15.72 11.35
CA ALA A 8 8.22 16.32 11.78
C ALA A 8 8.13 16.94 13.19
N ASP A 9 6.98 17.48 13.61
CA ASP A 9 6.76 17.99 14.98
C ASP A 9 6.67 16.85 16.01
N ILE A 10 6.02 15.74 15.67
CA ILE A 10 5.95 14.52 16.50
C ILE A 10 7.34 13.90 16.64
N ALA A 11 8.07 13.76 15.54
CA ALA A 11 9.46 13.31 15.56
C ALA A 11 10.32 14.22 16.44
N ARG A 12 10.20 15.56 16.32
CA ARG A 12 10.87 16.55 17.18
C ARG A 12 10.51 16.42 18.66
N ASN A 13 9.27 16.03 18.98
CA ASN A 13 8.83 15.79 20.35
C ASN A 13 9.41 14.47 20.91
N LEU A 14 9.46 13.40 20.11
CA LEU A 14 10.19 12.17 20.42
C LEU A 14 11.67 12.45 20.68
N ILE A 15 12.33 13.22 19.82
CA ILE A 15 13.73 13.65 19.93
C ILE A 15 13.98 14.35 21.29
N SER A 16 13.06 15.22 21.71
CA SER A 16 13.17 15.92 23.01
C SER A 16 13.03 14.99 24.22
N LYS A 17 12.25 13.91 24.09
CA LYS A 17 11.94 12.94 25.16
C LYS A 17 12.97 11.81 25.28
N VAL A 18 13.65 11.42 24.19
CA VAL A 18 14.66 10.34 24.18
C VAL A 18 16.03 10.80 24.72
N GLY A 19 16.35 12.10 24.61
CA GLY A 19 17.52 12.72 25.24
C GLY A 19 18.84 12.49 24.50
N SER A 20 19.42 13.57 23.97
CA SER A 20 20.83 13.85 23.57
C SER A 20 21.76 12.72 23.07
N GLY A 21 21.27 11.61 22.52
CA GLY A 21 22.10 10.43 22.21
C GLY A 21 22.00 9.88 20.79
N ILE A 22 21.13 10.42 19.93
CA ILE A 22 20.99 10.00 18.52
C ILE A 22 21.53 11.12 17.65
N ASP A 23 22.39 10.80 16.68
CA ASP A 23 22.93 11.78 15.74
C ASP A 23 21.92 12.16 14.65
N ASP A 24 22.08 13.38 14.13
CA ASP A 24 21.17 14.07 13.20
C ASP A 24 20.93 13.30 11.89
N MET A 25 21.92 12.49 11.46
CA MET A 25 21.88 11.75 10.19
C MET A 25 21.11 10.43 10.32
N THR A 26 21.25 9.75 11.46
CA THR A 26 20.44 8.56 11.80
C THR A 26 18.97 8.94 11.96
N LEU A 27 18.73 10.18 12.38
CA LEU A 27 17.42 10.76 12.60
C LEU A 27 16.71 11.17 11.30
N ASP A 28 17.41 11.75 10.33
CA ASP A 28 16.82 12.05 9.01
C ASP A 28 16.42 10.75 8.29
N TYR A 29 17.25 9.72 8.34
CA TYR A 29 16.93 8.40 7.76
C TYR A 29 15.73 7.72 8.44
N ALA A 30 15.59 7.90 9.76
CA ALA A 30 14.45 7.41 10.54
C ALA A 30 13.12 8.01 10.10
N VAL A 31 13.12 9.33 9.96
CA VAL A 31 11.95 10.13 9.59
C VAL A 31 11.58 9.86 8.14
N GLU A 32 12.58 9.78 7.25
CA GLU A 32 12.37 9.40 5.86
C GLU A 32 11.83 7.98 5.73
N THR A 33 12.36 7.00 6.49
CA THR A 33 11.89 5.59 6.44
C THR A 33 10.50 5.44 7.05
N PHE A 34 10.17 6.14 8.14
CA PHE A 34 8.84 6.11 8.75
C PHE A 34 7.80 6.77 7.85
N ALA A 35 8.16 7.88 7.19
CA ALA A 35 7.31 8.59 6.25
C ALA A 35 7.14 7.86 4.90
N SER A 36 8.06 6.96 4.52
CA SER A 36 8.03 6.29 3.21
C SER A 36 7.66 4.81 3.24
N HIS A 37 7.72 4.12 4.38
CA HIS A 37 7.53 2.67 4.44
C HIS A 37 6.60 2.16 5.55
N GLY A 38 6.08 3.04 6.42
CA GLY A 38 5.13 2.64 7.49
C GLY A 38 5.62 1.61 8.51
N ASN A 39 6.87 1.17 8.38
CA ASN A 39 7.33 -0.04 9.03
C ASN A 39 7.84 0.29 10.44
N ILE A 40 7.16 -0.23 11.47
CA ILE A 40 7.59 -0.07 12.86
C ILE A 40 8.94 -0.73 13.15
N ASN A 41 9.45 -1.59 12.27
CA ASN A 41 10.82 -2.10 12.36
C ASN A 41 11.87 -1.00 12.11
N ALA A 42 11.49 0.14 11.51
CA ALA A 42 12.33 1.34 11.48
C ALA A 42 12.46 1.99 12.87
N ILE A 43 11.44 1.92 13.74
CA ILE A 43 11.59 2.29 15.15
C ILE A 43 12.61 1.38 15.85
N ASP A 44 12.66 0.10 15.50
CA ASP A 44 13.67 -0.85 16.02
C ASP A 44 15.08 -0.53 15.48
N ALA A 45 15.19 0.00 14.26
CA ALA A 45 16.46 0.48 13.67
C ALA A 45 16.94 1.82 14.27
N VAL A 46 16.02 2.71 14.63
CA VAL A 46 16.28 4.02 15.27
C VAL A 46 16.62 3.88 16.74
N ILE A 47 16.10 2.82 17.36
CA ILE A 47 16.24 2.54 18.78
C ILE A 47 17.02 1.23 18.97
N GLY A 48 18.03 1.00 18.12
CA GLY A 48 18.84 -0.23 18.10
C GLY A 48 19.57 -0.60 19.41
N GLU A 49 19.36 0.12 20.51
CA GLU A 49 19.91 -0.23 21.84
C GLU A 49 18.96 -0.01 23.05
N LEU A 50 17.66 0.34 22.90
CA LEU A 50 16.79 0.44 24.09
C LEU A 50 16.16 -0.91 24.44
N PRO A 51 16.22 -1.34 25.72
CA PRO A 51 15.50 -2.54 26.16
C PRO A 51 13.98 -2.35 25.95
N ALA A 52 13.29 -3.43 25.53
CA ALA A 52 11.85 -3.42 25.21
C ALA A 52 10.93 -2.77 26.28
N SER A 53 11.35 -2.77 27.56
CA SER A 53 10.65 -2.10 28.65
C SER A 53 10.71 -0.57 28.60
N LYS A 54 11.76 0.02 28.02
CA LYS A 54 11.85 1.47 27.74
C LYS A 54 11.09 1.84 26.47
N LEU A 55 11.03 0.93 25.49
CA LEU A 55 10.27 1.15 24.24
C LEU A 55 8.75 1.20 24.52
N SER A 56 8.23 0.26 25.32
CA SER A 56 6.81 0.26 25.72
C SER A 56 6.43 1.52 26.50
N GLY A 57 7.26 1.98 27.44
CA GLY A 57 6.98 3.21 28.19
C GLY A 57 7.11 4.48 27.35
N LEU A 58 7.92 4.46 26.29
CA LEU A 58 8.02 5.57 25.33
C LEU A 58 6.79 5.61 24.44
N LEU A 59 6.37 4.47 23.87
CA LEU A 59 5.13 4.35 23.07
C LEU A 59 3.92 4.87 23.86
N ASP A 60 3.70 4.38 25.09
CA ASP A 60 2.58 4.83 25.95
C ASP A 60 2.58 6.36 26.19
N SER A 61 3.77 6.99 26.18
CA SER A 61 3.93 8.43 26.43
C SER A 61 3.72 9.30 25.18
N ILE A 62 3.77 8.70 23.99
CA ILE A 62 3.60 9.40 22.70
C ILE A 62 2.29 9.04 22.01
N THR A 63 1.63 7.92 22.36
CA THR A 63 0.34 7.54 21.79
C THR A 63 -0.70 8.67 21.84
N PRO A 64 -0.85 9.45 22.94
CA PRO A 64 -1.80 10.55 22.94
C PRO A 64 -1.46 11.65 21.92
N GLU A 65 -0.17 11.90 21.66
CA GLU A 65 0.29 12.89 20.67
C GLU A 65 0.08 12.36 19.24
N LEU A 66 0.35 11.07 19.01
CA LEU A 66 0.07 10.39 17.74
C LEU A 66 -1.41 10.39 17.42
N THR A 67 -2.27 9.95 18.35
CA THR A 67 -3.73 9.93 18.13
C THR A 67 -4.30 11.33 17.97
N SER A 68 -3.76 12.34 18.69
CA SER A 68 -4.18 13.74 18.48
C SER A 68 -3.77 14.28 17.11
N ALA A 69 -2.80 13.64 16.45
CA ALA A 69 -2.36 13.95 15.11
C ALA A 69 -2.98 13.04 14.04
N GLY A 70 -3.99 12.23 14.39
CA GLY A 70 -4.63 11.30 13.46
C GLY A 70 -3.79 10.07 13.11
N ILE A 71 -2.79 9.72 13.94
CA ILE A 71 -1.97 8.52 13.75
C ILE A 71 -2.36 7.44 14.75
N MET A 72 -2.63 6.25 14.24
CA MET A 72 -3.07 5.10 14.99
C MET A 72 -2.11 3.95 14.77
N LEU A 73 -1.56 3.44 15.88
CA LEU A 73 -0.67 2.28 15.87
C LEU A 73 -1.40 1.08 16.46
N GLY A 74 -1.44 0.00 15.69
CA GLY A 74 -1.83 -1.33 16.10
C GLY A 74 -0.75 -2.00 16.93
N THR A 75 -0.78 -3.32 16.95
CA THR A 75 0.06 -4.18 17.78
C THR A 75 0.50 -5.39 16.97
N GLN A 76 1.32 -6.27 17.55
CA GLN A 76 1.67 -7.55 16.89
C GLN A 76 0.52 -8.59 16.98
N SER A 77 -0.71 -8.15 17.19
CA SER A 77 -1.90 -8.98 17.37
C SER A 77 -3.09 -8.29 16.73
N SER A 78 -4.05 -9.08 16.26
CA SER A 78 -5.28 -8.58 15.63
C SER A 78 -5.92 -7.43 16.39
N ASN A 79 -6.12 -6.34 15.66
CA ASN A 79 -6.73 -5.11 16.10
C ASN A 79 -8.01 -4.84 15.31
N THR A 80 -8.89 -4.04 15.92
CA THR A 80 -10.04 -3.48 15.25
C THR A 80 -9.98 -1.99 15.45
N TYR A 81 -9.88 -1.25 14.35
CA TYR A 81 -9.89 0.19 14.35
C TYR A 81 -11.14 0.73 13.65
N ILE A 82 -11.73 1.76 14.25
CA ILE A 82 -12.86 2.50 13.70
C ILE A 82 -12.50 3.99 13.73
N GLY A 83 -12.32 4.55 12.54
CA GLY A 83 -11.92 5.92 12.25
C GLY A 83 -13.02 6.95 12.45
N ASP A 84 -12.69 8.20 12.12
CA ASP A 84 -13.57 9.34 12.36
C ASP A 84 -14.01 10.05 11.07
N GLN A 85 -13.82 11.36 10.97
CA GLN A 85 -14.17 12.14 9.78
C GLN A 85 -12.98 12.95 9.26
N ASN A 86 -11.81 12.76 9.85
CA ASN A 86 -10.59 13.46 9.52
C ASN A 86 -9.63 12.51 8.82
N ASP A 87 -8.74 13.08 8.04
CA ASP A 87 -7.61 12.39 7.44
C ASP A 87 -6.73 11.75 8.53
N ASN A 88 -6.53 10.44 8.43
CA ASN A 88 -5.85 9.63 9.43
C ASN A 88 -4.83 8.69 8.78
N ILE A 89 -3.94 8.16 9.61
CA ILE A 89 -2.95 7.14 9.24
C ILE A 89 -3.05 5.97 10.20
N TYR A 90 -3.28 4.78 9.65
CA TYR A 90 -3.46 3.52 10.38
C TYR A 90 -2.34 2.54 10.07
N PHE A 91 -1.69 2.03 11.11
CA PHE A 91 -0.73 0.94 10.99
C PHE A 91 -1.22 -0.28 11.78
N GLY A 92 -1.50 -1.39 11.10
CA GLY A 92 -1.93 -2.65 11.71
C GLY A 92 -0.79 -3.38 12.41
N LEU A 93 0.40 -3.33 11.83
CA LEU A 93 1.64 -4.00 12.23
C LEU A 93 1.62 -5.52 12.07
N GLY A 94 0.86 -6.23 12.88
CA GLY A 94 0.90 -7.69 12.87
C GLY A 94 -0.38 -8.32 13.40
N GLY A 95 -0.70 -9.50 12.88
CA GLY A 95 -1.98 -10.13 13.13
C GLY A 95 -3.00 -9.71 12.09
N ASN A 96 -4.19 -10.33 12.13
CA ASN A 96 -5.23 -10.06 11.15
C ASN A 96 -6.09 -8.89 11.64
N ASP A 97 -5.98 -7.75 11.00
CA ASP A 97 -6.56 -6.49 11.43
C ASP A 97 -7.87 -6.16 10.69
N ASP A 98 -8.75 -5.42 11.36
CA ASP A 98 -9.98 -4.85 10.79
C ASP A 98 -9.88 -3.33 10.90
N LEU A 99 -9.42 -2.67 9.84
CA LEU A 99 -9.15 -1.25 9.76
C LEU A 99 -10.25 -0.56 8.95
N ARG A 100 -10.95 0.39 9.58
CA ARG A 100 -12.06 1.12 8.94
C ARG A 100 -11.90 2.61 9.20
N SER A 101 -11.53 3.41 8.21
CA SER A 101 -11.19 4.82 8.44
C SER A 101 -12.38 5.79 8.34
N HIS A 102 -13.50 5.34 7.75
CA HIS A 102 -14.80 6.03 7.67
C HIS A 102 -14.90 7.20 6.69
N GLN A 103 -14.32 8.36 6.99
CA GLN A 103 -14.29 9.52 6.09
C GLN A 103 -12.99 10.27 6.29
N GLY A 104 -12.56 10.98 5.26
CA GLY A 104 -11.27 11.64 5.23
C GLY A 104 -10.47 11.08 4.06
N ASN A 105 -9.33 11.70 3.77
CA ASN A 105 -8.35 11.14 2.87
C ASN A 105 -7.32 10.40 3.72
N ASP A 106 -7.53 9.11 3.89
CA ASP A 106 -6.85 8.28 4.87
C ASP A 106 -5.71 7.46 4.25
N GLN A 107 -4.79 7.01 5.10
CA GLN A 107 -3.75 6.05 4.74
C GLN A 107 -3.85 4.83 5.67
N LEU A 108 -4.05 3.65 5.11
CA LEU A 108 -4.19 2.41 5.88
C LEU A 108 -3.12 1.41 5.45
N PHE A 109 -2.40 0.88 6.43
CA PHE A 109 -1.38 -0.14 6.28
C PHE A 109 -1.77 -1.34 7.14
N GLY A 110 -2.12 -2.49 6.53
CA GLY A 110 -2.39 -3.74 7.25
C GLY A 110 -1.12 -4.40 7.80
N ASP A 111 -0.02 -4.26 7.06
CA ASP A 111 1.30 -4.80 7.34
C ASP A 111 1.37 -6.35 7.27
N ALA A 112 1.19 -7.07 8.37
CA ALA A 112 1.44 -8.51 8.41
C ALA A 112 0.25 -9.27 8.97
N GLY A 113 -0.49 -9.95 8.13
CA GLY A 113 -1.74 -10.57 8.53
C GLY A 113 -2.61 -10.82 7.32
N ASN A 114 -3.75 -11.46 7.55
CA ASN A 114 -4.82 -11.40 6.56
C ASN A 114 -5.77 -10.30 7.01
N ASP A 115 -5.61 -9.12 6.44
CA ASP A 115 -6.19 -7.88 6.90
C ASP A 115 -7.45 -7.54 6.12
N LEU A 116 -8.31 -6.75 6.76
CA LEU A 116 -9.55 -6.24 6.21
C LEU A 116 -9.53 -4.72 6.31
N LEU A 117 -9.39 -4.05 5.17
CA LEU A 117 -9.24 -2.59 5.07
C LEU A 117 -10.47 -1.98 4.39
N TYR A 118 -10.99 -0.89 4.97
CA TYR A 118 -12.02 -0.03 4.38
C TYR A 118 -11.57 1.43 4.46
N GLY A 119 -11.32 2.07 3.31
CA GLY A 119 -10.99 3.50 3.19
C GLY A 119 -12.19 4.41 3.50
N GLY A 120 -13.39 3.97 3.14
CA GLY A 120 -14.61 4.63 3.55
C GLY A 120 -15.01 5.77 2.62
N LYS A 121 -14.60 7.01 2.85
CA LYS A 121 -15.03 8.14 1.99
C LYS A 121 -13.93 9.18 1.91
N GLY A 122 -13.54 9.50 0.70
CA GLY A 122 -12.45 10.44 0.44
C GLY A 122 -11.47 9.75 -0.49
N ASP A 123 -10.37 10.42 -0.81
CA ASP A 123 -9.33 9.84 -1.67
C ASP A 123 -8.30 9.16 -0.77
N ASP A 124 -8.33 7.83 -0.70
CA ASP A 124 -7.58 7.03 0.27
C ASP A 124 -6.36 6.33 -0.34
N ILE A 125 -5.39 5.97 0.51
CA ILE A 125 -4.25 5.11 0.15
C ILE A 125 -4.28 3.86 1.04
N LEU A 126 -4.38 2.69 0.42
CA LEU A 126 -4.62 1.42 1.10
C LEU A 126 -3.52 0.41 0.74
N HIS A 127 -2.83 -0.11 1.75
CA HIS A 127 -1.80 -1.13 1.62
C HIS A 127 -2.15 -2.34 2.48
N GLY A 128 -2.42 -3.49 1.85
CA GLY A 128 -2.67 -4.75 2.56
C GLY A 128 -1.42 -5.23 3.29
N GLY A 129 -0.31 -5.35 2.56
CA GLY A 129 0.99 -5.67 3.11
C GLY A 129 1.38 -7.11 2.82
N SER A 130 1.30 -8.01 3.80
CA SER A 130 1.67 -9.40 3.63
C SER A 130 0.67 -10.34 4.26
N GLY A 131 0.22 -11.31 3.47
CA GLY A 131 -0.88 -12.21 3.79
C GLY A 131 -1.97 -12.06 2.74
N ASN A 132 -3.12 -12.69 2.93
CA ASN A 132 -4.20 -12.60 1.95
C ASN A 132 -5.24 -11.60 2.45
N ASP A 133 -5.20 -10.41 1.87
CA ASP A 133 -5.93 -9.26 2.33
C ASP A 133 -7.25 -9.06 1.58
N THR A 134 -8.14 -8.28 2.17
CA THR A 134 -9.35 -7.79 1.51
C THR A 134 -9.43 -6.30 1.71
N ILE A 135 -9.38 -5.55 0.60
CA ILE A 135 -9.26 -4.10 0.60
C ILE A 135 -10.43 -3.50 -0.17
N TYR A 136 -11.14 -2.58 0.48
CA TYR A 136 -12.21 -1.78 -0.09
C TYR A 136 -11.78 -0.30 -0.08
N GLY A 137 -11.68 0.31 -1.26
CA GLY A 137 -11.55 1.76 -1.42
C GLY A 137 -12.79 2.49 -0.90
N ASP A 138 -13.97 1.99 -1.28
CA ASP A 138 -15.29 2.61 -1.03
C ASP A 138 -15.43 3.89 -1.93
N PRO A 139 -16.28 4.89 -1.66
CA PRO A 139 -16.32 6.08 -2.53
C PRO A 139 -15.10 6.99 -2.41
N GLY A 140 -14.40 7.22 -3.51
CA GLY A 140 -13.13 7.95 -3.52
C GLY A 140 -12.38 7.78 -4.82
N GLN A 141 -11.35 8.60 -5.06
CA GLN A 141 -10.29 8.20 -6.00
C GLN A 141 -9.17 7.56 -5.20
N ASP A 142 -9.21 6.24 -5.08
CA ASP A 142 -8.34 5.52 -4.16
C ASP A 142 -7.10 4.96 -4.84
N ILE A 143 -6.03 4.76 -4.07
CA ILE A 143 -4.83 4.03 -4.49
C ILE A 143 -4.71 2.78 -3.64
N ILE A 144 -4.76 1.62 -4.29
CA ILE A 144 -4.84 0.32 -3.63
C ILE A 144 -3.62 -0.53 -4.00
N TYR A 145 -2.90 -0.99 -2.98
CA TYR A 145 -1.81 -1.95 -3.04
C TYR A 145 -2.21 -3.20 -2.25
N GLY A 146 -2.38 -4.34 -2.92
CA GLY A 146 -2.58 -5.62 -2.23
C GLY A 146 -1.35 -6.01 -1.43
N GLY A 147 -0.20 -6.03 -2.11
CA GLY A 147 1.07 -6.43 -1.54
C GLY A 147 1.33 -7.91 -1.78
N LYS A 148 1.89 -8.59 -0.77
CA LYS A 148 2.26 -10.00 -0.88
C LYS A 148 1.11 -10.90 -0.45
N GLY A 149 0.54 -11.60 -1.40
CA GLY A 149 -0.40 -12.66 -1.12
C GLY A 149 -1.36 -12.81 -2.28
N ALA A 150 -2.50 -13.44 -2.00
CA ALA A 150 -3.60 -13.48 -2.94
C ALA A 150 -4.73 -12.59 -2.41
N ASP A 151 -4.72 -11.34 -2.86
CA ASP A 151 -5.55 -10.28 -2.30
C ASP A 151 -6.85 -10.09 -3.07
N ASN A 152 -7.87 -9.59 -2.36
CA ASN A 152 -9.16 -9.23 -2.95
C ASN A 152 -9.30 -7.72 -2.91
N LEU A 153 -9.30 -7.09 -4.09
CA LEU A 153 -9.26 -5.65 -4.24
C LEU A 153 -10.59 -5.15 -4.82
N TYR A 154 -11.15 -4.13 -4.18
CA TYR A 154 -12.37 -3.45 -4.59
C TYR A 154 -12.08 -1.95 -4.59
N GLY A 155 -12.19 -1.31 -5.75
CA GLY A 155 -12.03 0.13 -5.87
C GLY A 155 -13.20 0.86 -5.22
N GLY A 156 -14.41 0.50 -5.62
CA GLY A 156 -15.62 1.17 -5.16
C GLY A 156 -16.20 2.05 -6.24
N THR A 157 -16.30 3.34 -6.01
CA THR A 157 -16.89 4.28 -6.98
C THR A 157 -15.97 5.46 -7.20
N GLU A 158 -15.98 5.99 -8.43
CA GLU A 158 -15.03 6.99 -8.94
C GLU A 158 -13.77 6.31 -9.48
N ALA A 159 -12.69 7.05 -9.73
CA ALA A 159 -11.57 6.55 -10.51
C ALA A 159 -10.46 6.03 -9.60
N ASP A 160 -10.33 4.71 -9.50
CA ASP A 160 -9.38 4.07 -8.59
C ASP A 160 -8.10 3.62 -9.30
N THR A 161 -7.01 3.47 -8.55
CA THR A 161 -5.72 2.97 -9.05
C THR A 161 -5.29 1.72 -8.28
N PHE A 162 -5.26 0.58 -8.97
CA PHE A 162 -4.71 -0.66 -8.44
C PHE A 162 -3.23 -0.76 -8.81
N ALA A 163 -2.35 -0.57 -7.84
CA ALA A 163 -0.92 -0.47 -8.06
C ALA A 163 -0.17 -1.72 -7.58
N PHE A 164 0.82 -2.14 -8.37
CA PHE A 164 1.59 -3.37 -8.16
C PHE A 164 3.08 -3.09 -8.15
N SER A 165 3.80 -3.79 -7.28
CA SER A 165 5.26 -3.72 -7.20
C SER A 165 5.92 -5.02 -7.70
N ILE A 166 7.18 -4.93 -8.10
CA ILE A 166 8.02 -6.11 -8.40
C ILE A 166 8.07 -7.11 -7.23
N TYR A 167 7.85 -6.67 -6.00
CA TYR A 167 7.86 -7.51 -4.80
C TYR A 167 6.62 -8.39 -4.63
N ASP A 168 5.53 -8.08 -5.32
CA ASP A 168 4.24 -8.79 -5.25
C ASP A 168 4.23 -9.98 -6.23
N VAL A 169 5.06 -9.90 -7.27
CA VAL A 169 5.20 -10.89 -8.32
C VAL A 169 5.58 -12.27 -7.73
N ARG A 170 4.76 -13.29 -8.03
CA ARG A 170 4.93 -14.69 -7.58
C ARG A 170 4.74 -14.92 -6.07
N THR A 171 4.12 -14.00 -5.34
CA THR A 171 3.80 -14.19 -3.91
C THR A 171 2.36 -14.66 -3.69
N GLY A 172 1.47 -14.31 -4.61
CA GLY A 172 0.15 -14.87 -4.86
C GLY A 172 -0.42 -14.20 -6.10
N VAL A 173 -1.70 -14.40 -6.40
CA VAL A 173 -2.35 -13.76 -7.55
C VAL A 173 -3.57 -13.02 -7.03
N ASP A 174 -3.55 -11.70 -7.19
CA ASP A 174 -4.62 -10.84 -6.72
C ASP A 174 -5.83 -10.91 -7.64
N THR A 175 -6.96 -10.48 -7.10
CA THR A 175 -8.21 -10.35 -7.85
C THR A 175 -8.80 -8.97 -7.64
N ILE A 176 -8.91 -8.19 -8.71
CA ILE A 176 -9.71 -6.96 -8.75
C ILE A 176 -11.14 -7.35 -9.12
N HIS A 177 -12.10 -6.99 -8.25
CA HIS A 177 -13.47 -7.50 -8.36
C HIS A 177 -14.44 -6.60 -9.12
N ASP A 178 -14.14 -5.31 -9.23
CA ASP A 178 -15.06 -4.27 -9.72
C ASP A 178 -14.46 -3.32 -10.75
N PHE A 179 -13.30 -3.67 -11.34
CA PHE A 179 -12.61 -2.83 -12.34
C PHE A 179 -13.53 -2.27 -13.44
N ASN A 180 -13.60 -0.95 -13.54
CA ASN A 180 -14.53 -0.23 -14.39
C ASN A 180 -13.90 0.97 -15.12
N LEU A 181 -13.56 0.75 -16.39
CA LEU A 181 -13.04 1.80 -17.29
C LEU A 181 -13.99 3.00 -17.48
N ALA A 182 -15.29 2.84 -17.25
CA ALA A 182 -16.24 3.94 -17.36
C ALA A 182 -16.21 4.88 -16.15
N GLU A 183 -15.76 4.38 -14.99
CA GLU A 183 -15.56 5.16 -13.77
C GLU A 183 -14.15 5.77 -13.72
N GLY A 184 -13.20 5.17 -14.44
CA GLY A 184 -11.87 5.72 -14.67
C GLY A 184 -10.74 4.91 -14.04
N ASP A 185 -11.04 3.67 -13.65
CA ASP A 185 -10.10 2.78 -12.98
C ASP A 185 -8.84 2.52 -13.79
N LYS A 186 -7.74 2.39 -13.07
CA LYS A 186 -6.40 2.19 -13.61
C LYS A 186 -5.70 1.03 -12.96
N ILE A 187 -4.80 0.43 -13.71
CA ILE A 187 -3.83 -0.53 -13.18
C ILE A 187 -2.44 0.06 -13.36
N ASP A 188 -1.72 0.25 -12.26
CA ASP A 188 -0.35 0.72 -12.28
C ASP A 188 0.63 -0.46 -12.13
N ILE A 189 1.45 -0.67 -13.16
CA ILE A 189 2.52 -1.67 -13.17
C ILE A 189 3.88 -1.04 -13.47
N SER A 190 4.05 0.28 -13.31
CA SER A 190 5.33 0.95 -13.56
C SER A 190 6.45 0.39 -12.69
N ASP A 191 6.13 0.05 -11.44
CA ASP A 191 7.09 -0.54 -10.49
C ASP A 191 7.32 -2.04 -10.74
N VAL A 192 6.48 -2.70 -11.54
CA VAL A 192 6.72 -4.08 -11.99
C VAL A 192 7.65 -4.11 -13.20
N LEU A 193 7.57 -3.08 -14.05
CA LEU A 193 8.26 -3.02 -15.32
C LEU A 193 9.52 -2.13 -15.26
N GLU A 194 10.34 -2.25 -14.22
CA GLU A 194 11.56 -1.41 -14.01
C GLU A 194 12.55 -1.40 -15.20
N GLN A 195 12.53 -2.44 -16.05
CA GLN A 195 13.40 -2.57 -17.23
C GLN A 195 12.76 -2.11 -18.53
N TYR A 196 11.47 -1.76 -18.51
CA TYR A 196 10.76 -1.27 -19.68
C TYR A 196 11.21 0.15 -20.02
N ASN A 197 11.60 0.37 -21.27
CA ASN A 197 11.91 1.70 -21.79
C ASN A 197 10.94 2.07 -22.91
N GLU A 198 10.70 3.38 -23.06
CA GLU A 198 9.92 3.90 -24.19
C GLU A 198 10.56 3.47 -25.52
N GLY A 199 9.85 2.63 -26.28
CA GLY A 199 10.32 2.05 -27.54
C GLY A 199 10.50 0.53 -27.50
N ASP A 200 10.52 -0.08 -26.31
CA ASP A 200 10.45 -1.52 -26.16
C ASP A 200 9.06 -2.04 -26.53
N ALA A 201 9.00 -3.26 -27.07
CA ALA A 201 7.73 -3.90 -27.33
C ALA A 201 7.10 -4.31 -26.00
N LEU A 202 5.96 -3.71 -25.63
CA LEU A 202 5.26 -4.05 -24.38
C LEU A 202 4.92 -5.55 -24.31
N SER A 203 4.72 -6.19 -25.46
CA SER A 203 4.53 -7.64 -25.58
C SER A 203 5.75 -8.49 -25.21
N ASP A 204 6.88 -7.88 -24.87
CA ASP A 204 8.03 -8.58 -24.30
C ASP A 204 7.96 -8.61 -22.76
N PHE A 205 7.14 -7.75 -22.15
CA PHE A 205 7.08 -7.50 -20.70
C PHE A 205 5.71 -7.79 -20.10
N ALA A 206 4.63 -7.57 -20.84
CA ALA A 206 3.27 -7.70 -20.32
C ALA A 206 2.27 -8.12 -21.41
N ARG A 207 1.22 -8.83 -20.99
CA ARG A 207 0.09 -9.18 -21.85
C ARG A 207 -1.20 -9.37 -21.06
N LEU A 208 -2.32 -9.23 -21.75
CA LEU A 208 -3.63 -9.61 -21.25
C LEU A 208 -4.08 -10.93 -21.88
N VAL A 209 -4.62 -11.83 -21.06
CA VAL A 209 -5.13 -13.14 -21.49
C VAL A 209 -6.54 -13.35 -20.94
N THR A 210 -7.51 -13.53 -21.83
CA THR A 210 -8.88 -13.88 -21.42
C THR A 210 -8.92 -15.29 -20.83
N SER A 211 -9.56 -15.44 -19.67
CA SER A 211 -9.76 -16.70 -18.96
C SER A 211 -11.22 -16.81 -18.49
N GLY A 212 -12.06 -17.45 -19.31
CA GLY A 212 -13.50 -17.50 -19.04
C GLY A 212 -14.13 -16.10 -19.13
N THR A 213 -14.71 -15.63 -18.04
CA THR A 213 -15.25 -14.27 -17.89
C THR A 213 -14.23 -13.26 -17.38
N ASN A 214 -13.01 -13.69 -17.10
CA ASN A 214 -11.97 -12.85 -16.48
C ASN A 214 -10.89 -12.48 -17.51
N THR A 215 -10.10 -11.48 -17.16
CA THR A 215 -8.87 -11.15 -17.87
C THR A 215 -7.70 -11.29 -16.91
N LEU A 216 -6.63 -11.96 -17.35
CA LEU A 216 -5.39 -12.12 -16.61
C LEU A 216 -4.37 -11.12 -17.14
N LEU A 217 -3.88 -10.23 -16.28
CA LEU A 217 -2.68 -9.46 -16.57
C LEU A 217 -1.46 -10.31 -16.19
N GLN A 218 -0.65 -10.61 -17.20
CA GLN A 218 0.54 -11.42 -17.04
C GLN A 218 1.77 -10.59 -17.38
N VAL A 219 2.82 -10.75 -16.57
CA VAL A 219 4.07 -10.01 -16.70
C VAL A 219 5.25 -10.96 -16.85
N ASP A 220 6.28 -10.48 -17.54
CA ASP A 220 7.55 -11.10 -17.82
C ASP A 220 8.64 -10.13 -17.36
N VAL A 221 9.01 -10.24 -16.08
CA VAL A 221 9.79 -9.20 -15.38
C VAL A 221 11.24 -9.09 -15.84
N ASP A 222 11.77 -10.12 -16.49
CA ASP A 222 13.07 -10.13 -17.16
C ASP A 222 12.99 -9.79 -18.66
N GLY A 223 11.78 -9.49 -19.16
CA GLY A 223 11.54 -9.12 -20.55
C GLY A 223 11.89 -10.24 -21.54
N ALA A 224 12.32 -9.87 -22.75
CA ALA A 224 12.69 -10.84 -23.78
C ALA A 224 13.99 -11.62 -23.49
N GLU A 225 14.79 -11.21 -22.50
CA GLU A 225 16.04 -11.89 -22.19
C GLU A 225 15.75 -13.28 -21.61
N ASN A 226 16.16 -14.32 -22.32
CA ASN A 226 15.96 -15.75 -21.98
C ASN A 226 14.60 -16.37 -22.40
N GLY A 227 13.78 -15.64 -23.14
CA GLY A 227 12.50 -16.11 -23.67
C GLY A 227 11.36 -15.96 -22.67
N HIS A 228 10.16 -15.71 -23.18
CA HIS A 228 9.11 -15.16 -22.33
C HIS A 228 8.57 -16.13 -21.28
N THR A 229 8.67 -15.75 -20.01
CA THR A 229 8.23 -16.55 -18.85
C THR A 229 7.14 -15.85 -18.07
N TYR A 230 6.04 -15.56 -18.76
CA TYR A 230 4.87 -14.88 -18.19
C TYR A 230 4.34 -15.54 -16.91
N THR A 231 4.21 -14.73 -15.87
CA THR A 231 3.46 -15.05 -14.64
C THR A 231 2.22 -14.18 -14.57
N THR A 232 1.10 -14.73 -14.06
CA THR A 232 -0.07 -13.90 -13.77
C THR A 232 0.27 -13.01 -12.57
N LEU A 233 0.08 -11.70 -12.74
CA LEU A 233 0.18 -10.70 -11.70
C LEU A 233 -1.18 -10.55 -11.01
N VAL A 234 -2.21 -10.25 -11.79
CA VAL A 234 -3.56 -9.99 -11.27
C VAL A 234 -4.63 -10.57 -12.20
N THR A 235 -5.72 -11.01 -11.58
CA THR A 235 -6.97 -11.38 -12.25
C THR A 235 -7.95 -10.21 -12.18
N ILE A 236 -8.38 -9.70 -13.33
CA ILE A 236 -9.48 -8.73 -13.45
C ILE A 236 -10.77 -9.54 -13.61
N ASN A 237 -11.58 -9.57 -12.56
CA ASN A 237 -12.75 -10.43 -12.46
C ASN A 237 -13.91 -9.92 -13.32
N ASN A 238 -14.56 -10.80 -14.07
CA ASN A 238 -15.73 -10.48 -14.89
C ASN A 238 -15.54 -9.35 -15.95
N VAL A 239 -14.30 -9.06 -16.32
CA VAL A 239 -13.96 -8.13 -17.40
C VAL A 239 -13.26 -8.91 -18.53
N THR A 240 -13.74 -8.73 -19.77
CA THR A 240 -13.17 -9.34 -20.98
C THR A 240 -12.91 -8.29 -22.06
N ASP A 241 -12.31 -8.72 -23.18
CA ASP A 241 -12.12 -7.91 -24.40
C ASP A 241 -11.26 -6.65 -24.20
N LEU A 242 -10.35 -6.68 -23.23
CA LEU A 242 -9.34 -5.65 -23.02
C LEU A 242 -8.16 -5.81 -23.99
N ASP A 243 -7.62 -4.68 -24.47
CA ASP A 243 -6.41 -4.61 -25.28
C ASP A 243 -5.36 -3.77 -24.55
N LEU A 244 -4.21 -4.38 -24.22
CA LEU A 244 -3.20 -3.75 -23.37
C LEU A 244 -2.62 -2.47 -24.00
N ASN A 245 -2.35 -2.47 -25.31
CA ASN A 245 -1.80 -1.30 -25.98
C ASN A 245 -2.79 -0.12 -25.97
N THR A 246 -4.07 -0.40 -26.15
CA THR A 246 -5.14 0.60 -26.06
C THR A 246 -5.23 1.17 -24.65
N LEU A 247 -5.22 0.32 -23.62
CA LEU A 247 -5.26 0.75 -22.22
C LEU A 247 -4.06 1.63 -21.86
N VAL A 248 -2.84 1.23 -22.26
CA VAL A 248 -1.63 2.05 -22.05
C VAL A 248 -1.72 3.39 -22.79
N THR A 249 -2.20 3.38 -24.04
CA THR A 249 -2.37 4.62 -24.83
C THR A 249 -3.37 5.59 -24.19
N ASN A 250 -4.41 5.07 -23.54
CA ASN A 250 -5.42 5.86 -22.86
C ASN A 250 -5.01 6.30 -21.45
N GLY A 251 -3.97 5.70 -20.86
CA GLY A 251 -3.57 5.91 -19.48
C GLY A 251 -4.38 5.10 -18.46
N ASP A 252 -5.10 4.06 -18.91
CA ASP A 252 -5.84 3.11 -18.07
C ASP A 252 -4.91 2.02 -17.50
N VAL A 253 -3.76 1.79 -18.14
CA VAL A 253 -2.64 1.01 -17.60
C VAL A 253 -1.39 1.87 -17.62
N ILE A 254 -0.74 2.02 -16.47
CA ILE A 254 0.49 2.80 -16.30
C ILE A 254 1.66 1.82 -16.35
N VAL A 255 2.65 2.12 -17.20
CA VAL A 255 3.85 1.29 -17.48
C VAL A 255 5.12 2.12 -17.41
#